data_AF-A0A182ENE8-F1
#
_entry.id   AF-A0A182ENE8-F1
#
_cell.length_a   1.000
_cell.length_b   1.000
_cell.length_c   1.000
_cell.angle_alpha   90.00
_cell.angle_beta   90.00
_cell.angle_gamma   90.00
#
_symmetry.space_group_name_H-M   'P 1'
#
loop_
_entity.id
_entity.type
_entity.pdbx_description
1 polymer ?
#
loop_
_entity_poly.entity_id
_entity_poly.type
_entity_poly.pdbx_seq_one_letter_code
_entity_poly.pdbx_strand_id
1 'polypeptide(L)'
;MPPVPSIPPALTGSKEGTFAFFTVRDRWPKIIAKIVDQMHRYRHAHIAVHGEEGEKDIKSVISQLSELSYLVSTDKPLQDLSDHGEKVNIWNEELRELRIKKSAEQVTWYRCDWLFAECFLYRKITSLFLKTTTLREFDPFASQKQSFFIGCINTMSMLAKHLEEVASGTAKVDHDIISHFLQV
;
A
#
# COMPACT_ATOMS: atom_id res chain seq x y z
N MET A 1 4.85 -14.70 41.50
CA MET A 1 4.27 -14.63 40.14
C MET A 1 5.31 -15.16 39.17
N PRO A 2 4.94 -16.02 38.20
CA PRO A 2 5.86 -16.32 37.10
C PRO A 2 6.18 -15.00 36.36
N PRO A 3 7.42 -14.81 35.88
CA PRO A 3 7.77 -13.62 35.10
C PRO A 3 6.87 -13.56 33.87
N VAL A 4 6.17 -12.44 33.70
CA VAL A 4 5.39 -12.16 32.49
C VAL A 4 6.38 -12.24 31.31
N PRO A 5 6.12 -13.09 30.29
CA PRO A 5 6.99 -13.13 29.12
C PRO A 5 7.12 -11.73 28.53
N SER A 6 8.34 -11.22 28.42
CA SER A 6 8.56 -9.91 27.81
C SER A 6 8.14 -9.98 26.34
N ILE A 7 7.26 -9.08 25.91
CA ILE A 7 6.84 -9.00 24.51
C ILE A 7 8.08 -8.71 23.65
N PRO A 8 8.36 -9.53 22.62
CA PRO A 8 9.49 -9.28 21.72
C PRO A 8 9.38 -7.90 21.06
N PRO A 9 10.51 -7.26 20.70
CA PRO A 9 10.48 -5.99 19.99
C PRO A 9 9.80 -6.15 18.63
N ALA A 10 9.13 -5.09 18.19
CA ALA A 10 8.56 -5.05 16.85
C ALA A 10 9.65 -5.17 15.78
N LEU A 11 9.29 -5.74 14.63
CA LEU A 11 10.16 -5.73 13.46
C LEU A 11 10.31 -4.29 12.96
N THR A 12 11.53 -3.95 12.53
CA THR A 12 11.85 -2.64 11.95
C THR A 12 12.52 -2.82 10.59
N GLY A 13 12.49 -1.78 9.77
CA GLY A 13 13.20 -1.73 8.51
C GLY A 13 14.72 -1.51 8.65
N SER A 14 15.27 -1.41 9.86
CA SER A 14 16.67 -1.02 10.10
C SER A 14 17.66 -2.18 10.15
N LYS A 15 17.20 -3.42 10.28
CA LYS A 15 18.07 -4.61 10.38
C LYS A 15 18.30 -5.25 9.01
N GLU A 16 19.49 -5.05 8.46
CA GLU A 16 19.92 -5.67 7.20
C GLU A 16 19.74 -7.20 7.20
N GLY A 17 19.46 -7.77 6.03
CA GLY A 17 19.20 -9.20 5.85
C GLY A 17 17.80 -9.66 6.27
N THR A 18 16.99 -8.79 6.90
CA THR A 18 15.59 -9.11 7.21
C THR A 18 14.66 -8.78 6.03
N PHE A 19 13.52 -9.48 5.97
CA PHE A 19 12.47 -9.17 5.01
C PHE A 19 11.85 -7.78 5.21
N ALA A 20 11.79 -7.30 6.46
CA ALA A 20 11.35 -5.94 6.76
C ALA A 20 12.28 -4.91 6.11
N PHE A 21 13.60 -5.04 6.30
CA PHE A 21 14.58 -4.17 5.64
C PHE A 21 14.47 -4.22 4.11
N PHE A 22 14.35 -5.41 3.50
CA PHE A 22 14.12 -5.54 2.06
C PHE A 22 12.82 -4.85 1.62
N THR A 23 11.75 -4.96 2.40
CA THR A 23 10.47 -4.33 2.10
C THR A 23 10.57 -2.81 2.12
N VAL A 24 11.16 -2.24 3.17
CA VAL A 24 11.35 -0.79 3.30
C VAL A 24 12.27 -0.24 2.20
N ARG A 25 13.41 -0.91 1.96
CA ARG A 25 14.43 -0.46 1.01
C ARG A 25 14.02 -0.60 -0.45
N ASP A 26 13.46 -1.75 -0.84
CA ASP A 26 13.21 -2.05 -2.25
C ASP A 26 11.74 -1.97 -2.63
N ARG A 27 10.84 -2.52 -1.80
CA ARG A 27 9.45 -2.70 -2.20
C ARG A 27 8.66 -1.40 -2.10
N TRP A 28 8.81 -0.65 -1.01
CA TRP A 28 8.08 0.62 -0.85
C TRP A 28 8.41 1.65 -1.95
N PRO A 29 9.69 1.93 -2.30
CA PRO A 29 10.00 2.81 -3.43
C PRO A 29 9.44 2.30 -4.76
N LYS A 30 9.50 0.98 -5.02
CA LYS A 30 8.91 0.38 -6.23
C LYS A 30 7.38 0.55 -6.28
N ILE A 31 6.69 0.45 -5.15
CA ILE A 31 5.24 0.70 -5.06
C ILE A 31 4.95 2.15 -5.43
N ILE A 32 5.64 3.11 -4.82
CA ILE A 32 5.44 4.55 -5.09
C ILE A 32 5.74 4.85 -6.57
N ALA A 33 6.84 4.32 -7.11
CA ALA A 33 7.21 4.51 -8.51
C ALA A 33 6.16 3.97 -9.49
N LYS A 34 5.54 2.83 -9.19
CA LYS A 34 4.42 2.29 -9.99
C LYS A 34 3.22 3.22 -10.00
N ILE A 35 2.90 3.84 -8.87
CA ILE A 35 1.80 4.82 -8.79
C ILE A 35 2.12 6.05 -9.62
N VAL A 36 3.37 6.55 -9.57
CA VAL A 36 3.82 7.67 -10.41
C VAL A 36 3.67 7.34 -11.89
N ASP A 37 4.13 6.16 -12.32
CA ASP A 37 3.96 5.70 -13.71
C ASP A 37 2.49 5.64 -14.13
N GLN A 38 1.61 5.09 -13.28
CA GLN A 38 0.17 5.05 -13.53
C GLN A 38 -0.41 6.46 -13.67
N MET A 39 0.06 7.42 -12.87
CA MET A 39 -0.40 8.80 -12.95
C MET A 39 0.04 9.48 -14.24
N HIS A 40 1.26 9.22 -14.71
CA HIS A 40 1.71 9.70 -16.02
C HIS A 40 0.85 9.13 -17.15
N ARG A 41 0.51 7.84 -17.12
CA ARG A 41 -0.35 7.21 -18.14
C ARG A 41 -1.78 7.72 -18.10
N TYR A 42 -2.32 7.96 -16.91
CA TYR A 42 -3.70 8.45 -16.74
C TYR A 42 -3.85 9.95 -17.06
N ARG A 43 -2.75 10.72 -17.00
CA ARG A 43 -2.72 12.18 -17.13
C ARG A 43 -3.56 12.73 -18.27
N HIS A 44 -3.38 12.22 -19.50
CA HIS A 44 -4.05 12.78 -20.67
C HIS A 44 -5.57 12.59 -20.62
N ALA A 45 -6.03 11.42 -20.17
CA ALA A 45 -7.45 11.14 -20.01
C ALA A 45 -8.07 12.03 -18.92
N HIS A 46 -7.37 12.23 -17.81
CA HIS A 46 -7.85 13.08 -16.71
C HIS A 46 -7.96 14.55 -17.12
N ILE A 47 -6.96 15.08 -17.83
CA ILE A 47 -6.95 16.47 -18.32
C ILE A 47 -8.07 16.70 -19.35
N ALA A 48 -8.38 15.70 -20.19
CA ALA A 48 -9.48 15.82 -21.15
C ALA A 48 -10.84 16.00 -20.46
N VAL A 49 -11.03 15.45 -19.26
CA VAL A 49 -12.29 15.54 -18.49
C VAL A 49 -12.31 16.77 -17.58
N HIS A 50 -11.18 17.11 -16.95
CA HIS A 50 -11.12 18.11 -15.86
C HIS A 50 -10.32 19.37 -16.20
N GLY A 51 -9.79 19.50 -17.43
CA GLY A 51 -9.06 20.67 -17.91
C GLY A 51 -7.84 21.04 -17.05
N GLU A 52 -7.65 22.34 -16.84
CA GLU A 52 -6.51 22.90 -16.09
C GLU A 52 -6.46 22.41 -14.63
N GLU A 53 -7.62 22.20 -14.00
CA GLU A 53 -7.67 21.72 -12.61
C GLU A 53 -7.18 20.27 -12.52
N GLY A 54 -7.59 19.42 -13.45
CA GLY A 54 -7.06 18.06 -13.57
C GLY A 54 -5.54 18.04 -13.82
N GLU A 55 -5.03 18.96 -14.65
CA GLU A 55 -3.58 19.06 -14.88
C GLU A 55 -2.82 19.46 -13.60
N LYS A 56 -3.35 20.44 -12.86
CA LYS A 56 -2.77 20.93 -11.61
C LYS A 56 -2.71 19.81 -10.56
N ASP A 57 -3.81 19.07 -10.39
CA ASP A 57 -3.89 17.97 -9.44
C ASP A 57 -2.91 16.83 -9.77
N ILE A 58 -2.84 16.41 -11.04
CA ILE A 58 -1.89 15.37 -11.48
C ILE A 58 -0.45 15.79 -11.22
N LYS A 59 -0.06 17.02 -11.59
CA LYS A 59 1.30 17.54 -11.34
C LYS A 59 1.62 17.57 -9.85
N SER A 60 0.67 18.04 -9.03
CA SER A 60 0.81 18.11 -7.58
C SER A 60 1.02 16.72 -6.95
N VAL A 61 0.21 15.73 -7.35
CA VAL A 61 0.31 14.35 -6.83
C VAL A 61 1.62 13.70 -7.24
N ILE A 62 2.03 13.80 -8.51
CA ILE A 62 3.31 13.23 -8.99
C ILE A 62 4.51 13.84 -8.24
N SER A 63 4.50 15.15 -8.00
CA SER A 63 5.54 15.82 -7.24
C SER A 63 5.61 15.31 -5.80
N GLN A 64 4.47 15.23 -5.12
CA GLN A 64 4.40 14.77 -3.73
C GLN A 64 4.72 13.27 -3.58
N LEU A 65 4.35 12.43 -4.56
CA LEU A 65 4.75 11.01 -4.57
C LEU A 65 6.26 10.86 -4.75
N SER A 66 6.86 11.68 -5.62
CA SER A 66 8.30 11.69 -5.82
C SER A 66 9.05 12.15 -4.57
N GLU A 67 8.53 13.16 -3.88
CA GLU A 67 9.01 13.58 -2.55
C GLU A 67 8.88 12.44 -1.54
N LEU A 68 7.72 11.80 -1.44
CA LEU A 68 7.51 10.67 -0.54
C LEU A 68 8.51 9.54 -0.80
N SER A 69 8.78 9.21 -2.06
CA SER A 69 9.79 8.22 -2.44
C SER A 69 11.18 8.61 -1.94
N TYR A 70 11.56 9.89 -2.06
CA TYR A 70 12.81 10.40 -1.52
C TYR A 70 12.87 10.30 0.01
N LEU A 71 11.80 10.72 0.71
CA LEU A 71 11.71 10.66 2.18
C LEU A 71 11.86 9.22 2.69
N VAL A 72 11.18 8.26 2.04
CA VAL A 72 11.31 6.83 2.35
C VAL A 72 12.72 6.35 2.10
N SER A 73 13.27 6.61 0.90
CA SER A 73 14.58 6.09 0.48
C SER A 73 15.75 6.64 1.30
N THR A 74 15.59 7.84 1.88
CA THR A 74 16.63 8.51 2.67
C THR A 74 16.35 8.50 4.18
N ASP A 75 15.49 7.58 4.62
CA ASP A 75 15.13 7.35 6.03
C ASP A 75 14.77 8.63 6.79
N LYS A 76 13.96 9.50 6.17
CA LYS A 76 13.52 10.73 6.82
C LYS A 76 12.50 10.45 7.93
N PRO A 77 12.36 11.36 8.90
CA PRO A 77 11.30 11.26 9.91
C PRO A 77 9.91 11.19 9.27
N LEU A 78 9.02 10.40 9.86
CA LEU A 78 7.61 10.37 9.47
C LEU A 78 6.98 11.73 9.79
N GLN A 79 6.31 12.31 8.80
CA GLN A 79 5.69 13.63 8.89
C GLN A 79 4.18 13.54 9.05
N ASP A 80 3.61 14.43 9.84
CA ASP A 80 2.17 14.51 10.11
C ASP A 80 1.34 14.58 8.83
N LEU A 81 0.12 14.06 8.92
CA LEU A 81 -0.89 14.19 7.89
C LEU A 81 -1.53 15.57 7.99
N SER A 82 -1.76 16.20 6.83
CA SER A 82 -2.38 17.52 6.72
C SER A 82 -3.57 17.53 5.74
N ASP A 83 -4.19 16.37 5.54
CA ASP A 83 -5.42 16.23 4.76
C ASP A 83 -6.68 16.36 5.65
N HIS A 84 -7.85 16.39 5.02
CA HIS A 84 -9.16 16.45 5.68
C HIS A 84 -9.89 15.08 5.67
N GLY A 85 -9.14 14.00 5.47
CA GLY A 85 -9.67 12.65 5.43
C GLY A 85 -10.06 12.11 6.80
N GLU A 86 -10.63 10.91 6.78
CA GLU A 86 -11.00 10.23 8.02
C GLU A 86 -9.79 9.96 8.91
N LYS A 87 -10.03 10.08 10.23
CA LYS A 87 -9.12 9.64 11.30
C LYS A 87 -7.72 10.27 11.25
N VAL A 88 -7.54 11.42 10.59
CA VAL A 88 -6.26 12.18 10.58
C VAL A 88 -5.77 12.45 12.00
N ASN A 89 -6.67 12.87 12.89
CA ASN A 89 -6.33 13.15 14.29
C ASN A 89 -5.78 11.92 15.01
N ILE A 90 -6.35 10.74 14.77
CA ILE A 90 -5.89 9.48 15.38
C ILE A 90 -4.47 9.16 14.89
N TRP A 91 -4.21 9.26 13.58
CA TRP A 91 -2.89 9.01 13.02
C TRP A 91 -1.82 9.98 13.55
N ASN A 92 -2.14 11.28 13.61
CA ASN A 92 -1.21 12.29 14.10
C ASN A 92 -0.96 12.15 15.61
N GLU A 93 -1.98 11.74 16.38
CA GLU A 93 -1.82 11.46 17.81
C GLU A 93 -0.95 10.23 18.05
N GLU A 94 -1.19 9.12 17.35
CA GLU A 94 -0.33 7.94 17.44
C GLU A 94 1.13 8.26 17.05
N LEU A 95 1.32 9.06 16.00
CA LEU A 95 2.65 9.48 15.58
C LEU A 95 3.35 10.37 16.63
N ARG A 96 2.58 11.24 17.30
CA ARG A 96 3.08 12.04 18.43
C ARG A 96 3.47 11.15 19.61
N GLU A 97 2.62 10.21 19.99
CA GLU A 97 2.89 9.24 21.06
C GLU A 97 4.14 8.41 20.78
N LEU A 98 4.34 7.96 19.55
CA LEU A 98 5.56 7.27 19.13
C LEU A 98 6.80 8.14 19.29
N ARG A 99 6.74 9.43 18.93
CA ARG A 99 7.85 10.37 19.09
C ARG A 99 8.17 10.65 20.56
N ILE A 100 7.15 10.70 21.42
CA ILE A 100 7.33 10.83 22.88
C ILE A 100 8.03 9.59 23.44
N LYS A 101 7.62 8.39 23.02
CA LYS A 101 8.14 7.12 23.55
C LYS A 101 9.55 6.78 23.04
N LYS A 102 9.88 7.12 21.80
CA LYS A 102 11.12 6.64 21.13
C LYS A 102 12.09 7.74 20.73
N SER A 103 11.74 9.03 20.89
CA SER A 103 12.39 10.21 20.28
C SER A 103 12.08 10.37 18.78
N ALA A 104 12.12 11.61 18.29
CA ALA A 104 11.79 11.91 16.89
C ALA A 104 12.76 11.25 15.89
N GLU A 105 14.02 11.08 16.29
CA GLU A 105 15.08 10.45 15.48
C GLU A 105 14.88 8.94 15.30
N GLN A 106 14.04 8.30 16.13
CA GLN A 106 13.68 6.88 15.99
C GLN A 106 12.34 6.65 15.28
N VAL A 107 11.60 7.72 14.96
CA VAL A 107 10.32 7.64 14.22
C VAL A 107 10.55 8.02 12.76
N THR A 108 11.37 7.22 12.09
CA THR A 108 11.73 7.33 10.67
C THR A 108 11.24 6.12 9.88
N TRP A 109 11.31 6.16 8.54
CA TRP A 109 10.80 5.09 7.68
C TRP A 109 11.44 3.72 7.92
N TYR A 110 12.73 3.66 8.29
CA TYR A 110 13.43 2.41 8.59
C TYR A 110 13.36 2.04 10.07
N ARG A 111 13.22 3.02 10.98
CA ARG A 111 13.37 2.79 12.42
C ARG A 111 12.05 2.61 13.15
N CYS A 112 10.95 3.13 12.60
CA CYS A 112 9.63 2.90 13.15
C CYS A 112 9.22 1.43 13.02
N ASP A 113 8.23 1.02 13.81
CA ASP A 113 7.69 -0.33 13.77
C ASP A 113 7.15 -0.60 12.36
N TRP A 114 7.61 -1.69 11.75
CA TRP A 114 7.39 -1.97 10.32
C TRP A 114 5.91 -1.95 9.95
N LEU A 115 5.06 -2.57 10.79
CA LEU A 115 3.61 -2.58 10.60
C LEU A 115 3.02 -1.16 10.57
N PHE A 116 3.42 -0.31 11.53
CA PHE A 116 2.92 1.06 11.59
C PHE A 116 3.40 1.86 10.39
N ALA A 117 4.69 1.78 10.07
CA ALA A 117 5.29 2.50 8.94
C ALA A 117 4.67 2.07 7.59
N GLU A 118 4.37 0.78 7.41
CA GLU A 118 3.70 0.29 6.20
C GLU A 118 2.27 0.82 6.08
N CYS A 119 1.47 0.73 7.15
CA CYS A 119 0.12 1.28 7.15
C CYS A 119 0.13 2.81 6.95
N PHE A 120 1.10 3.49 7.56
CA PHE A 120 1.30 4.92 7.42
C PHE A 120 1.69 5.32 6.00
N LEU A 121 2.50 4.50 5.30
CA LEU A 121 2.85 4.72 3.90
C LEU A 121 1.60 4.80 3.02
N TYR A 122 0.71 3.79 3.11
CA TYR A 122 -0.52 3.78 2.33
C TYR A 122 -1.45 4.93 2.74
N ARG A 123 -1.54 5.25 4.04
CA ARG A 123 -2.32 6.41 4.50
C ARG A 123 -1.77 7.74 3.99
N LYS A 124 -0.43 7.88 3.91
CA LYS A 124 0.24 9.06 3.36
C LYS A 124 0.00 9.16 1.85
N ILE A 125 0.03 8.06 1.12
CA ILE A 125 -0.35 8.02 -0.31
C ILE A 125 -1.80 8.53 -0.48
N THR A 126 -2.76 7.96 0.25
CA THR A 126 -4.16 8.42 0.21
C THR A 126 -4.32 9.89 0.57
N SER A 127 -3.54 10.39 1.54
CA SER A 127 -3.49 11.82 1.91
C SER A 127 -3.22 12.73 0.72
N LEU A 128 -2.30 12.33 -0.17
CA LEU A 128 -1.92 13.13 -1.35
C LEU A 128 -3.11 13.30 -2.29
N PHE A 129 -3.90 12.24 -2.49
CA PHE A 129 -5.09 12.25 -3.33
C PHE A 129 -6.24 13.03 -2.68
N LEU A 130 -6.46 12.87 -1.38
CA LEU A 130 -7.54 13.56 -0.66
C LEU A 130 -7.38 15.09 -0.63
N LYS A 131 -6.15 15.60 -0.78
CA LYS A 131 -5.86 17.04 -0.86
C LYS A 131 -6.19 17.67 -2.22
N THR A 132 -6.39 16.86 -3.25
CA THR A 132 -6.71 17.33 -4.60
C THR A 132 -8.18 17.73 -4.70
N THR A 133 -8.60 18.35 -5.80
CA THR A 133 -10.03 18.57 -6.07
C THR A 133 -10.63 17.40 -6.87
N THR A 134 -9.93 16.98 -7.91
CA THR A 134 -10.45 16.09 -8.97
C THR A 134 -10.03 14.63 -8.80
N LEU A 135 -9.05 14.33 -7.93
CA LEU A 135 -8.52 12.98 -7.71
C LEU A 135 -8.84 12.41 -6.32
N ARG A 136 -9.77 13.01 -5.57
CA ARG A 136 -10.10 12.58 -4.20
C ARG A 136 -10.55 11.13 -4.10
N GLU A 137 -11.28 10.67 -5.10
CA GLU A 137 -11.81 9.29 -5.19
C GLU A 137 -10.94 8.39 -6.08
N PHE A 138 -9.81 8.89 -6.58
CA PHE A 138 -8.93 8.13 -7.43
C PHE A 138 -8.24 7.01 -6.64
N ASP A 139 -8.40 5.77 -7.10
CA ASP A 139 -7.69 4.62 -6.56
C ASP A 139 -6.43 4.34 -7.40
N PRO A 140 -5.22 4.64 -6.86
CA PRO A 140 -3.98 4.41 -7.58
C PRO A 140 -3.70 2.93 -7.87
N PHE A 141 -4.34 2.01 -7.15
CA PHE A 141 -4.15 0.57 -7.33
C PHE A 141 -5.23 -0.09 -8.21
N ALA A 142 -6.24 0.66 -8.66
CA ALA A 142 -7.39 0.11 -9.40
C ALA A 142 -6.95 -0.65 -10.66
N SER A 143 -6.11 -0.05 -11.49
CA SER A 143 -5.62 -0.69 -12.73
C SER A 143 -4.84 -1.98 -12.45
N GLN A 144 -4.06 -2.02 -11.36
CA GLN A 144 -3.35 -3.23 -10.96
C GLN A 144 -4.33 -4.32 -10.52
N LYS A 145 -5.32 -3.98 -9.68
CA LYS A 145 -6.37 -4.91 -9.23
C LYS A 145 -7.16 -5.48 -10.42
N GLN A 146 -7.53 -4.64 -11.37
CA GLN A 146 -8.24 -5.05 -12.57
C GLN A 146 -7.40 -5.98 -13.45
N SER A 147 -6.11 -5.66 -13.65
CA SER A 147 -5.20 -6.52 -14.41
C SER A 147 -5.03 -7.89 -13.77
N PHE A 148 -4.91 -7.97 -12.44
CA PHE A 148 -4.85 -9.25 -11.73
C PHE A 148 -6.15 -10.04 -11.87
N PHE A 149 -7.30 -9.37 -11.71
CA PHE A 149 -8.60 -10.01 -11.89
C PHE A 149 -8.73 -10.64 -13.28
N ILE A 150 -8.42 -9.88 -14.34
CA ILE A 150 -8.47 -10.37 -15.73
C ILE A 150 -7.53 -11.57 -15.92
N GLY A 151 -6.32 -11.51 -15.38
CA GLY A 151 -5.35 -12.61 -15.43
C GLY A 151 -5.84 -13.89 -14.74
N CYS A 152 -6.72 -13.77 -13.76
CA CYS A 152 -7.25 -14.89 -12.98
C CYS A 152 -8.60 -15.44 -13.51
N ILE A 153 -9.20 -14.88 -14.56
CA ILE A 153 -10.56 -15.27 -15.03
C ILE A 153 -10.69 -16.78 -15.28
N ASN A 154 -9.69 -17.40 -15.91
CA ASN A 154 -9.73 -18.83 -16.22
C ASN A 154 -9.72 -19.67 -14.94
N THR A 155 -8.81 -19.37 -14.01
CA THR A 155 -8.70 -20.04 -12.72
C THR A 155 -9.97 -19.84 -11.87
N MET A 156 -10.52 -18.63 -11.85
CA MET A 156 -11.80 -18.34 -11.18
C MET A 156 -12.96 -19.13 -11.79
N SER A 157 -12.98 -19.27 -13.12
CA SER A 157 -14.02 -20.04 -13.81
C SER A 157 -13.92 -21.54 -13.51
N MET A 158 -12.71 -22.09 -13.44
CA MET A 158 -12.49 -23.47 -12.99
C MET A 158 -12.98 -23.68 -11.55
N LEU A 159 -12.70 -22.72 -10.66
CA LEU A 159 -13.10 -22.80 -9.25
C LEU A 159 -14.62 -22.77 -9.12
N ALA A 160 -15.27 -21.88 -9.85
CA ALA A 160 -16.73 -21.76 -9.86
C ALA A 160 -17.40 -23.05 -10.35
N LYS A 161 -16.92 -23.63 -11.46
CA LYS A 161 -17.42 -24.92 -11.98
C LYS A 161 -17.24 -26.05 -10.97
N HIS A 162 -16.05 -26.15 -10.38
CA HIS A 162 -15.80 -27.17 -9.36
C HIS A 162 -16.74 -27.01 -8.15
N LEU A 163 -16.99 -25.77 -7.71
CA LEU A 163 -17.93 -25.51 -6.63
C LEU A 163 -19.36 -25.94 -6.99
N GLU A 164 -19.81 -25.75 -8.24
CA GLU A 164 -21.11 -26.23 -8.73
C GLU A 164 -21.19 -27.76 -8.76
N GLU A 165 -20.13 -28.43 -9.20
CA GLU A 165 -20.04 -29.90 -9.17
C GLU A 165 -20.10 -30.44 -7.74
N VAL A 166 -19.42 -29.79 -6.80
CA VAL A 166 -19.45 -30.16 -5.37
C VAL A 166 -20.85 -29.96 -4.81
N ALA A 167 -21.47 -28.81 -5.09
CA ALA A 167 -22.81 -28.49 -4.62
C ALA A 167 -23.89 -29.45 -5.18
N SER A 168 -23.72 -29.91 -6.42
CA SER A 168 -24.63 -30.87 -7.06
C SER A 168 -24.38 -32.34 -6.68
N GLY A 169 -23.35 -32.62 -5.87
CA GLY A 169 -22.95 -33.99 -5.52
C GLY A 169 -22.37 -34.79 -6.68
N THR A 170 -21.99 -34.11 -7.77
CA THR A 170 -21.40 -34.73 -8.97
C THR A 170 -19.88 -34.60 -9.02
N ALA A 171 -19.29 -33.86 -8.08
CA ALA A 171 -17.85 -33.65 -8.00
C ALA A 171 -17.09 -34.97 -7.93
N LYS A 172 -16.14 -35.10 -8.86
CA LYS A 172 -15.06 -36.08 -8.79
C LYS A 172 -13.79 -35.35 -8.36
N VAL A 173 -12.92 -36.05 -7.63
CA VAL A 173 -11.59 -35.53 -7.33
C VAL A 173 -10.81 -35.51 -8.65
N ASP A 174 -10.58 -34.32 -9.16
CA ASP A 174 -9.72 -34.09 -10.32
C ASP A 174 -8.36 -33.57 -9.81
N HIS A 175 -7.35 -34.43 -9.91
CA HIS A 175 -5.99 -34.11 -9.46
C HIS A 175 -5.33 -33.04 -10.33
N ASP A 176 -5.74 -32.88 -11.60
CA ASP A 176 -5.21 -31.84 -12.48
C ASP A 176 -5.73 -30.46 -12.06
N ILE A 177 -6.99 -30.40 -11.61
CA ILE A 177 -7.56 -29.18 -11.01
C ILE A 177 -6.81 -28.80 -9.73
N ILE A 178 -6.54 -29.77 -8.84
CA ILE A 178 -5.82 -29.53 -7.58
C ILE A 178 -4.40 -29.04 -7.83
N SER A 179 -3.66 -29.67 -8.75
CA SER A 179 -2.30 -29.25 -9.13
C SER A 179 -2.29 -27.83 -9.72
N HIS A 180 -3.26 -27.54 -10.59
CA HIS A 180 -3.41 -26.20 -11.18
C HIS A 180 -3.69 -25.11 -10.13
N PHE A 181 -4.51 -25.39 -9.11
CA PHE A 181 -4.84 -24.43 -8.06
C PHE A 181 -3.71 -24.21 -7.05
N LEU A 182 -3.05 -25.30 -6.64
CA LEU A 182 -1.99 -25.21 -5.64
C LEU A 182 -0.66 -24.76 -6.24
N GLN A 183 -0.53 -24.73 -7.58
CA GLN A 183 0.72 -24.50 -8.30
C GLN A 183 1.82 -25.49 -7.86
N VAL A 184 1.43 -26.75 -7.62
CA VAL A 184 2.30 -27.86 -7.16
C VAL A 184 2.17 -29.04 -8.09
#